data_AF-A0A388PWZ2-F1
#
_entry.id   AF-A0A388PWZ2-F1
#
_cell.length_a   1.000
_cell.length_b   1.000
_cell.length_c   1.000
_cell.angle_alpha   90.00
_cell.angle_beta   90.00
_cell.angle_gamma   90.00
#
_symmetry.space_group_name_H-M   'P 1'
#
loop_
_entity.id
_entity.type
_entity.pdbx_description
1 polymer ?
#
loop_
_entity_poly.entity_id
_entity_poly.type
_entity_poly.pdbx_seq_one_letter_code
_entity_poly.pdbx_strand_id
1 'polypeptide(L)' 'MALGFLTRFVAIQLIGLLAVATFYIHLKNGFLWIKGGYEYPLFWLVVMIAIFFKGGDRVSIDNSLPKEF' A
#
# COMPACT_ATOMS: atom_id res chain seq x y z
N MET A 1 -2.16 -12.18 14.88
CA MET A 1 -3.63 -12.12 15.01
C MET A 1 -4.19 -10.73 14.67
N ALA A 2 -3.55 -9.61 15.04
CA ALA A 2 -4.02 -8.26 14.67
C ALA A 2 -3.30 -7.65 13.43
N LEU A 3 -2.10 -8.13 13.10
CA LEU A 3 -1.23 -7.47 12.13
C LEU A 3 -1.71 -7.55 10.68
N GLY A 4 -2.38 -8.63 10.27
CA GLY A 4 -2.86 -8.83 8.88
C GLY A 4 -4.06 -7.95 8.49
N PHE A 5 -4.98 -7.73 9.42
CA PHE A 5 -6.11 -6.83 9.22
C PHE A 5 -5.65 -5.37 9.31
N LEU A 6 -4.86 -5.03 10.34
CA LEU A 6 -4.24 -3.71 10.47
C LEU A 6 -3.36 -3.35 9.26
N THR A 7 -2.63 -4.30 8.66
CA THR A 7 -1.84 -4.02 7.45
C THR A 7 -2.70 -3.62 6.26
N ARG A 8 -3.91 -4.17 6.08
CA ARG A 8 -4.83 -3.72 5.02
C ARG A 8 -5.35 -2.31 5.26
N PHE A 9 -5.75 -1.99 6.51
CA PHE A 9 -6.21 -0.65 6.87
C PHE A 9 -5.10 0.40 6.69
N VAL A 10 -3.89 0.10 7.18
CA VAL A 10 -2.73 0.97 7.06
C VAL A 10 -2.29 1.09 5.59
N ALA A 11 -2.34 0.01 4.81
CA ALA A 11 -2.03 0.05 3.38
C ALA A 11 -2.99 0.95 2.61
N ILE A 12 -4.31 0.92 2.87
CA ILE A 12 -5.27 1.85 2.25
C ILE A 12 -4.93 3.31 2.55
N GLN A 13 -4.58 3.63 3.80
CA GLN A 13 -4.21 4.99 4.18
C GLN A 13 -2.92 5.43 3.48
N LEU A 14 -1.91 4.57 3.42
CA LEU A 14 -0.66 4.81 2.72
C LEU A 14 -0.84 4.96 1.21
N ILE A 15 -1.70 4.16 0.58
CA ILE A 15 -2.05 4.29 -0.84
C ILE A 15 -2.66 5.66 -1.10
N GLY A 16 -3.60 6.12 -0.27
CA GLY A 16 -4.19 7.45 -0.39
C GLY A 16 -3.16 8.57 -0.27
N LEU A 17 -2.28 8.48 0.74
CA LEU A 17 -1.21 9.45 0.95
C LEU A 17 -0.21 9.48 -0.22
N LEU A 18 0.24 8.32 -0.69
CA LEU A 18 1.17 8.21 -1.80
C LEU A 18 0.56 8.66 -3.12
N ALA A 19 -0.75 8.45 -3.33
CA ALA A 19 -1.46 8.97 -4.49
C ALA A 19 -1.49 10.50 -4.47
N VAL A 20 -1.80 11.13 -3.33
CA VAL A 20 -1.76 12.59 -3.19
C VAL A 20 -0.33 13.11 -3.40
N ALA A 21 0.67 12.48 -2.79
CA ALA A 21 2.07 12.87 -2.99
C ALA A 21 2.49 12.78 -4.46
N THR A 22 2.12 11.70 -5.15
CA THR A 22 2.44 11.48 -6.56
C THR A 22 1.77 12.52 -7.47
N PHE A 23 0.45 12.67 -7.38
CA PHE A 23 -0.34 13.45 -8.33
C PHE A 23 -0.44 14.95 -7.99
N TYR A 24 -0.46 15.32 -6.71
CA TYR A 24 -0.65 16.72 -6.31
C TYR A 24 0.65 17.44 -5.99
N ILE A 25 1.65 16.75 -5.41
CA ILE A 25 2.90 17.38 -4.98
C ILE A 25 3.98 17.25 -6.05
N HIS A 26 4.30 16.00 -6.43
CA HIS A 26 5.49 15.71 -7.23
C HIS A 26 5.25 15.68 -8.74
N LEU A 27 4.00 15.65 -9.20
CA LEU A 27 3.66 15.64 -10.64
C LEU A 27 4.24 16.86 -11.37
N LYS A 28 4.30 18.02 -10.72
CA LYS A 28 4.83 19.27 -11.27
C LYS A 28 6.34 19.26 -11.47
N ASN A 29 7.06 18.39 -10.75
CA ASN A 29 8.52 18.32 -10.75
C ASN A 29 9.06 17.35 -11.82
N GLY A 30 8.18 16.74 -12.62
CA GLY A 30 8.52 15.74 -13.63
C GLY A 30 8.70 14.33 -13.04
N PHE A 31 9.17 13.40 -13.86
CA PHE A 31 9.27 12.00 -13.45
C PHE A 31 10.42 11.75 -12.46
N LEU A 32 11.64 12.16 -12.81
CA LEU A 32 12.86 11.77 -12.09
C LEU A 32 12.95 12.30 -10.66
N TRP A 33 13.19 11.40 -9.70
CA TRP A 33 13.33 11.77 -8.29
C TRP A 33 14.52 12.69 -7.98
N ILE A 34 15.59 12.62 -8.77
CA ILE A 34 16.78 13.48 -8.62
C ILE A 34 16.42 14.98 -8.67
N LYS A 35 15.32 15.33 -9.34
CA LYS A 35 14.79 16.71 -9.42
C LYS A 35 13.57 16.92 -8.53
N GLY A 36 13.30 16.01 -7.59
CA GLY A 36 12.10 16.01 -6.77
C GLY A 36 10.84 15.52 -7.50
N GLY A 37 11.00 14.73 -8.57
CA GLY A 37 9.91 14.15 -9.35
C GLY A 37 9.12 13.03 -8.65
N TYR A 38 8.08 12.52 -9.30
CA TYR A 38 7.11 11.60 -8.69
C TYR A 38 7.46 10.11 -8.82
N GLU A 39 8.59 9.75 -9.43
CA GLU A 39 9.06 8.37 -9.63
C GLU A 39 9.03 7.50 -8.36
N TYR A 40 9.65 7.98 -7.27
CA TYR A 40 9.69 7.24 -6.01
C TYR A 40 8.31 7.14 -5.31
N PRO A 41 7.54 8.23 -5.16
CA PRO A 41 6.17 8.15 -4.66
C PRO A 41 5.29 7.17 -5.45
N LEU A 42 5.41 7.17 -6.79
CA LEU A 42 4.67 6.26 -7.66
C LEU A 42 5.12 4.81 -7.48
N PHE A 43 6.43 4.56 -7.39
CA PHE A 43 6.97 3.23 -7.13
C PHE A 43 6.39 2.67 -5.82
N TRP A 44 6.43 3.44 -4.74
CA TRP A 44 5.88 3.05 -3.46
C TRP A 44 4.36 2.87 -3.50
N LEU A 45 3.63 3.68 -4.27
CA LEU A 45 2.20 3.52 -4.48
C LEU A 45 1.87 2.15 -5.08
N VAL A 46 2.59 1.75 -6.13
CA VAL A 46 2.42 0.43 -6.77
C VAL A 46 2.78 -0.70 -5.82
N VAL A 47 3.87 -0.57 -5.05
CA VAL A 47 4.26 -1.56 -4.04
C VAL A 47 3.20 -1.71 -2.95
N MET A 48 2.63 -0.60 -2.47
CA MET A 48 1.56 -0.63 -1.47
C MET A 48 0.28 -1.26 -2.03
N ILE A 49 -0.07 -1.00 -3.29
CA ILE A 49 -1.18 -1.68 -3.97
C ILE A 49 -0.92 -3.19 -4.04
N ALA A 50 0.30 -3.60 -4.41
CA ALA A 50 0.68 -5.01 -4.43
C ALA A 50 0.59 -5.67 -3.04
N ILE A 51 0.99 -4.98 -1.97
CA ILE A 51 0.86 -5.44 -0.58
C ILE A 51 -0.61 -5.51 -0.16
N PHE A 52 -1.44 -4.55 -0.57
CA PHE A 52 -2.86 -4.54 -0.30
C PHE A 52 -3.58 -5.74 -0.95
N PHE A 53 -3.29 -6.01 -2.21
CA PHE A 53 -3.85 -7.15 -2.96
C PHE A 53 -3.32 -8.50 -2.49
N LYS A 54 -2.01 -8.59 -2.24
CA LYS A 54 -1.41 -9.79 -1.62
C LYS A 54 -2.03 -10.05 -0.25
N GLY A 55 -2.36 -9.01 0.51
CA GLY A 55 -2.91 -9.14 1.85
C GLY A 55 -1.93 -9.86 2.78
N GLY A 56 -2.31 -10.04 4.05
CA GLY A 56 -1.57 -10.86 5.01
C GLY A 56 -1.66 -12.35 4.67
N ASP A 57 -1.22 -12.75 3.47
CA ASP A 57 -1.57 -14.00 2.76
C ASP A 57 -1.10 -15.31 3.41
N ARG A 58 -0.54 -15.26 4.62
CA ARG A 58 -0.13 -16.48 5.34
C ARG A 58 -0.32 -16.42 6.85
N VAL A 59 -0.78 -15.29 7.39
CA VAL A 59 -0.87 -15.07 8.86
C VAL A 59 -2.20 -14.40 9.26
N SER A 60 -3.19 -14.35 8.35
CA SER A 60 -4.58 -14.10 8.76
C SER A 60 -5.18 -15.40 9.27
N ILE A 61 -5.64 -15.38 10.51
CA ILE A 61 -6.27 -16.52 11.20
C ILE A 61 -7.63 -16.88 10.60
N ASP A 62 -8.11 -16.18 9.57
CA ASP A 62 -9.34 -16.56 8.86
C ASP A 62 -9.23 -17.91 8.13
N ASN A 63 -8.02 -18.39 7.82
CA ASN A 63 -7.84 -19.72 7.22
C ASN A 63 -7.56 -20.83 8.25
N SER A 64 -7.57 -20.51 9.55
CA SER A 64 -7.33 -21.46 10.65
C SER A 64 -8.49 -21.54 11.65
N LEU A 65 -9.57 -20.79 11.43
CA LEU A 65 -10.84 -21.09 12.09
C LEU A 65 -11.36 -22.42 11.50
N PRO A 66 -11.49 -23.49 12.30
CA PRO A 66 -12.25 -24.63 11.85
C PRO A 66 -13.65 -24.12 11.49
N LYS A 67 -14.12 -24.49 10.30
CA LYS A 67 -15.54 -24.41 9.98
C LYS A 67 -16.25 -25.32 10.98
N GLU A 68 -16.67 -24.77 12.12
CA GLU A 68 -17.55 -25.48 13.02
C GLU A 68 -18.97 -25.40 12.43
N PHE A 69 -19.42 -26.58 11.99
CA PHE A 69 -20.75 -27.03 11.56
C PHE A 69 -21.39 -26.36 10.34
#